data_AF-A0A1B2EEI7-F1
#
_entry.id   AF-A0A1B2EEI7-F1
#
_cell.length_a   1.000
_cell.length_b   1.000
_cell.length_c   1.000
_cell.angle_alpha   90.00
_cell.angle_beta   90.00
_cell.angle_gamma   90.00
#
_symmetry.space_group_name_H-M   'P 1'
#
loop_
_entity.id
_entity.type
_entity.pdbx_description
1 polymer ?
#
loop_
_entity_poly.entity_id
_entity_poly.type
_entity_poly.pdbx_seq_one_letter_code
_entity_poly.pdbx_strand_id
1 'polypeptide(L)'
;MFQRLVPLIATVLLASPAIGNDCPTAQTAKLGFIPERQGTIAEVRPTSDHFVHVLNSYPGGKKQDVIYYRGLFPLTRFDDTARSINIPVSDLRTIFPLELKARRAVTYAPSQPGKVGALISLELTVTGQEQLQLGPCSYNVLIVRNRFLNAEGKATSEHTDLYAPELGFVLAKRYEERAGTQTTIKYQSIRPLGRTSPL
;
A
#
# COMPACT_ATOMS: atom_id res chain seq x y z
N MET A 1 57.61 41.23 30.37
CA MET A 1 56.82 40.16 31.02
C MET A 1 55.51 40.02 30.25
N PHE A 2 55.38 38.97 29.43
CA PHE A 2 54.18 38.68 28.65
C PHE A 2 53.20 37.86 29.50
N GLN A 3 51.99 38.37 29.73
CA GLN A 3 50.93 37.62 30.41
C GLN A 3 49.78 37.38 29.41
N ARG A 4 49.51 36.10 29.17
CA ARG A 4 48.71 35.57 28.06
C ARG A 4 47.21 35.76 28.31
N LEU A 5 46.50 36.31 27.33
CA LEU A 5 45.04 36.21 27.21
C LEU A 5 44.65 34.79 26.78
N VAL A 6 43.82 34.13 27.57
CA VAL A 6 43.20 32.83 27.23
C VAL A 6 41.86 33.13 26.55
N PRO A 7 41.60 32.67 25.32
CA PRO A 7 40.28 32.82 24.72
C PRO A 7 39.35 31.71 25.21
N LEU A 8 38.18 32.11 25.68
CA LEU A 8 37.08 31.19 26.03
C LEU A 8 36.42 30.72 24.73
N ILE A 9 36.66 29.48 24.32
CA ILE A 9 35.98 28.86 23.18
C ILE A 9 34.62 28.35 23.67
N ALA A 10 33.55 29.06 23.32
CA ALA A 10 32.18 28.59 23.51
C ALA A 10 31.84 27.57 22.42
N THR A 11 31.83 26.28 22.77
CA THR A 11 31.32 25.21 21.92
C THR A 11 29.79 25.31 21.85
N VAL A 12 29.28 25.92 20.79
CA VAL A 12 27.87 25.84 20.42
C VAL A 12 27.62 24.42 19.92
N LEU A 13 27.05 23.58 20.80
CA LEU A 13 26.45 22.31 20.40
C LEU A 13 25.26 22.63 19.48
N LEU A 14 25.49 22.60 18.17
CA LEU A 14 24.41 22.55 17.19
C LEU A 14 23.64 21.25 17.47
N ALA A 15 22.45 21.40 18.03
CA ALA A 15 21.47 20.33 18.05
C ALA A 15 21.16 20.00 16.59
N SER A 16 21.80 18.97 16.04
CA SER A 16 21.37 18.35 14.80
C SER A 16 19.89 18.00 15.00
N PRO A 17 18.96 18.47 14.15
CA PRO A 17 17.61 17.93 14.18
C PRO A 17 17.79 16.42 14.02
N ALA A 18 17.32 15.66 15.00
CA ALA A 18 17.13 14.24 14.79
C ALA A 18 16.36 14.12 13.48
N ILE A 19 16.94 13.45 12.49
CA ILE A 19 16.22 13.12 11.25
C ILE A 19 15.15 12.16 11.73
N GLY A 20 14.00 12.72 12.12
CA GLY A 20 12.79 11.95 12.34
C GLY A 20 12.57 11.15 11.08
N ASN A 21 12.25 9.88 11.22
CA ASN A 21 11.68 9.14 10.10
C ASN A 21 10.34 9.82 9.78
N ASP A 22 10.38 10.83 8.90
CA ASP A 22 9.21 11.63 8.57
C ASP A 22 8.11 10.69 8.07
N CYS A 23 6.96 10.67 8.74
CA CYS A 23 5.83 9.87 8.28
C CYS A 23 5.43 10.35 6.88
N PRO A 24 5.34 9.47 5.87
CA PRO A 24 4.85 9.88 4.56
C PRO A 24 3.50 10.60 4.67
N THR A 25 3.39 11.75 4.04
CA THR A 25 2.17 12.55 3.90
C THR A 25 1.66 12.44 2.47
N ALA A 26 0.47 12.97 2.19
CA ALA A 26 -0.04 13.05 0.82
C ALA A 26 0.91 13.75 -0.16
N GLN A 27 1.73 14.70 0.31
CA GLN A 27 2.70 15.39 -0.54
C GLN A 27 3.97 14.57 -0.77
N THR A 28 4.53 13.97 0.28
CA THR A 28 5.77 13.19 0.15
C THR A 28 5.53 11.81 -0.48
N ALA A 29 4.33 11.24 -0.30
CA ALA A 29 3.93 9.96 -0.90
C ALA A 29 3.94 9.99 -2.43
N LYS A 30 3.83 11.17 -3.06
CA LYS A 30 4.01 11.34 -4.51
C LYS A 30 5.39 10.93 -5.01
N LEU A 31 6.41 10.98 -4.14
CA LEU A 31 7.76 10.50 -4.43
C LEU A 31 7.95 9.02 -4.09
N GLY A 32 6.94 8.40 -3.48
CA GLY A 32 6.95 7.03 -3.00
C GLY A 32 7.25 6.90 -1.51
N PHE A 33 7.05 5.70 -1.01
CA PHE A 33 7.27 5.33 0.39
C PHE A 33 7.51 3.83 0.52
N ILE A 34 8.01 3.44 1.69
CA ILE A 34 8.41 2.07 1.97
C ILE A 34 7.77 1.62 3.29
N PRO A 35 6.68 0.84 3.24
CA PRO A 35 6.20 0.11 4.41
C PRO A 35 6.92 -1.24 4.55
N GLU A 36 7.10 -1.68 5.80
CA GLU A 36 7.83 -2.90 6.14
C GLU A 36 7.02 -3.79 7.09
N ARG A 37 7.15 -5.12 6.93
CA ARG A 37 6.59 -6.12 7.84
C ARG A 37 7.51 -7.34 7.89
N GLN A 38 8.06 -7.66 9.06
CA GLN A 38 8.80 -8.91 9.30
C GLN A 38 9.91 -9.15 8.24
N GLY A 39 10.68 -8.10 7.90
CA GLY A 39 11.73 -8.15 6.87
C GLY A 39 11.23 -8.18 5.43
N THR A 40 9.91 -8.19 5.20
CA THR A 40 9.32 -7.91 3.88
C THR A 40 9.20 -6.41 3.70
N ILE A 41 9.76 -5.90 2.61
CA ILE A 41 9.74 -4.49 2.27
C ILE A 41 8.89 -4.32 1.01
N ALA A 42 7.95 -3.39 1.01
CA ALA A 42 7.27 -2.97 -0.21
C ALA A 42 7.77 -1.58 -0.60
N GLU A 43 8.30 -1.42 -1.80
CA GLU A 43 8.66 -0.11 -2.33
C GLU A 43 7.51 0.39 -3.19
N VAL A 44 6.76 1.37 -2.67
CA VAL A 44 5.55 1.89 -3.30
C VAL A 44 5.90 3.18 -4.05
N ARG A 45 5.71 3.16 -5.37
CA ARG A 45 5.96 4.29 -6.27
C ARG A 45 4.71 4.63 -7.08
N PRO A 46 4.09 5.79 -6.88
CA PRO A 46 3.18 6.34 -7.87
C PRO A 46 3.93 6.57 -9.19
N THR A 47 3.39 6.11 -10.32
CA THR A 47 4.07 6.22 -11.63
C THR A 47 3.38 7.20 -12.57
N SER A 48 2.05 7.19 -12.57
CA SER A 48 1.18 8.13 -13.29
C SER A 48 -0.05 8.40 -12.43
N ASP A 49 -0.92 9.33 -12.84
CA ASP A 49 -2.05 9.83 -12.03
C ASP A 49 -2.94 8.73 -11.40
N HIS A 50 -2.97 7.53 -11.96
CA HIS A 50 -3.83 6.44 -11.50
C HIS A 50 -3.12 5.12 -11.22
N PHE A 51 -1.82 5.01 -11.45
CA PHE A 51 -1.10 3.74 -11.27
C PHE A 51 -0.05 3.83 -10.18
N VAL A 52 0.01 2.77 -9.38
CA VAL A 52 0.98 2.59 -8.30
C VAL A 52 1.76 1.32 -8.58
N HIS A 53 3.06 1.45 -8.76
CA HIS A 53 3.99 0.34 -8.87
C HIS A 53 4.48 -0.04 -7.48
N VAL A 54 4.50 -1.33 -7.19
CA VAL A 54 4.98 -1.86 -5.91
C VAL A 54 5.98 -2.98 -6.18
N LEU A 55 7.20 -2.78 -5.70
CA LEU A 55 8.21 -3.82 -5.65
C LEU A 55 8.29 -4.39 -4.24
N ASN A 56 7.75 -5.59 -4.05
CA ASN A 56 7.90 -6.34 -2.81
C ASN A 56 9.20 -7.13 -2.82
N SER A 57 9.98 -7.00 -1.76
CA SER A 57 11.18 -7.80 -1.48
C SER A 57 10.95 -8.61 -0.22
N TYR A 58 10.99 -9.94 -0.32
CA TYR A 58 10.74 -10.86 0.77
C TYR A 58 12.05 -11.35 1.40
N PRO A 59 12.03 -11.77 2.67
CA PRO A 59 13.12 -12.57 3.25
C PRO A 59 13.44 -13.76 2.35
N GLY A 60 14.73 -13.99 2.08
CA GLY A 60 15.18 -15.02 1.12
C GLY A 60 15.39 -14.52 -0.31
N GLY A 61 15.22 -13.22 -0.58
CA GLY A 61 15.64 -12.58 -1.83
C GLY A 61 14.62 -12.64 -2.98
N LYS A 62 13.49 -13.33 -2.80
CA LYS A 62 12.38 -13.33 -3.76
C LYS A 62 11.81 -11.92 -3.90
N LYS A 63 11.56 -11.51 -5.14
CA LYS A 63 10.92 -10.24 -5.49
C LYS A 63 9.58 -10.46 -6.17
N GLN A 64 8.67 -9.52 -5.99
CA GLN A 64 7.38 -9.49 -6.67
C GLN A 64 7.05 -8.06 -7.09
N ASP A 65 6.72 -7.92 -8.36
CA ASP A 65 6.32 -6.69 -9.02
C ASP A 65 4.80 -6.67 -9.15
N VAL A 66 4.17 -5.58 -8.70
CA VAL A 66 2.72 -5.44 -8.77
C VAL A 66 2.39 -4.04 -9.25
N ILE A 67 1.54 -3.94 -10.27
CA ILE A 67 0.95 -2.66 -10.68
C ILE A 67 -0.49 -2.63 -10.19
N TYR A 68 -0.82 -1.60 -9.45
CA TYR A 68 -2.17 -1.34 -8.95
C TYR A 68 -2.80 -0.15 -9.67
N TYR A 69 -4.10 -0.23 -9.91
CA TYR A 69 -4.93 0.96 -10.12
C TYR A 69 -5.21 1.61 -8.77
N ARG A 70 -4.66 2.82 -8.59
CA ARG A 70 -4.78 3.69 -7.40
C ARG A 70 -4.49 2.97 -6.07
N GLY A 71 -3.53 2.04 -6.10
CA GLY A 71 -3.07 1.26 -4.95
C GLY A 71 -4.10 0.32 -4.32
N LEU A 72 -5.26 0.12 -4.97
CA LEU A 72 -6.35 -0.72 -4.47
C LEU A 72 -6.55 -1.97 -5.33
N PHE A 73 -6.74 -1.81 -6.65
CA PHE A 73 -7.04 -2.93 -7.54
C PHE A 73 -5.75 -3.41 -8.23
N PRO A 74 -5.27 -4.64 -7.97
CA PRO A 74 -4.07 -5.17 -8.64
C PRO A 74 -4.39 -5.49 -10.10
N LEU A 75 -3.67 -4.86 -11.04
CA LEU A 75 -3.76 -5.11 -12.48
C LEU A 75 -2.82 -6.21 -12.92
N THR A 76 -1.60 -6.18 -12.40
CA THR A 76 -0.58 -7.19 -12.71
C THR A 76 0.09 -7.63 -11.44
N ARG A 77 0.52 -8.89 -11.40
CA ARG A 77 1.40 -9.43 -10.39
C ARG A 77 2.38 -10.37 -11.07
N PHE A 78 3.66 -10.02 -10.98
CA PHE A 78 4.75 -10.79 -11.54
C PHE A 78 5.71 -11.16 -10.42
N ASP A 79 6.02 -12.44 -10.32
CA ASP A 79 7.17 -12.92 -9.57
C ASP A 79 7.95 -13.92 -10.44
N ASP A 80 9.01 -14.47 -9.87
CA ASP A 80 9.86 -15.49 -10.50
C ASP A 80 9.09 -16.77 -10.91
N THR A 81 7.94 -17.02 -10.29
CA THR A 81 7.15 -18.25 -10.44
C THR A 81 5.79 -18.05 -11.11
N ALA A 82 5.23 -16.85 -11.07
CA ALA A 82 3.85 -16.58 -11.47
C ALA A 82 3.74 -15.23 -12.18
N ARG A 83 2.96 -15.22 -13.25
CA ARG A 83 2.64 -14.01 -14.01
C ARG A 83 1.13 -13.95 -14.20
N SER A 84 0.47 -13.09 -13.44
CA SER A 84 -0.97 -12.91 -13.51
C SER A 84 -1.35 -11.48 -13.87
N ILE A 85 -2.38 -11.33 -14.69
CA ILE A 85 -2.96 -10.06 -15.11
C ILE A 85 -4.45 -10.13 -14.84
N ASN A 86 -5.02 -9.12 -14.20
CA ASN A 86 -6.46 -8.95 -14.06
C ASN A 86 -6.91 -7.96 -15.13
N ILE A 87 -7.52 -8.48 -16.20
CA ILE A 87 -7.99 -7.69 -17.35
C ILE A 87 -9.36 -7.10 -16.98
N PRO A 88 -9.48 -5.79 -16.70
CA PRO A 88 -10.75 -5.19 -16.36
C PRO A 88 -11.67 -5.20 -17.59
N VAL A 89 -12.89 -5.67 -17.39
CA VAL A 89 -13.97 -5.55 -18.38
C VAL A 89 -14.85 -4.35 -18.04
N SER A 90 -14.97 -4.02 -16.75
CA SER A 90 -15.58 -2.78 -16.27
C SER A 90 -14.60 -1.62 -16.26
N ASP A 91 -15.14 -0.40 -16.31
CA ASP A 91 -14.37 0.83 -16.11
C ASP A 91 -13.94 0.99 -14.64
N LEU A 92 -12.64 0.86 -14.37
CA LEU A 92 -12.08 0.98 -13.02
C LEU A 92 -12.23 2.38 -12.40
N ARG A 93 -12.48 3.42 -13.21
CA ARG A 93 -12.73 4.78 -12.72
C ARG A 93 -13.95 4.85 -11.82
N THR A 94 -14.93 3.96 -12.03
CA THR A 94 -16.16 3.87 -11.25
C THR A 94 -15.94 3.48 -9.78
N ILE A 95 -14.77 2.91 -9.44
CA ILE A 95 -14.41 2.57 -8.06
C ILE A 95 -14.27 3.84 -7.20
N PHE A 96 -13.79 4.94 -7.79
CA PHE A 96 -13.42 6.15 -7.06
C PHE A 96 -14.40 7.30 -7.34
N PRO A 97 -14.59 8.23 -6.39
CA PRO A 97 -14.03 8.25 -5.03
C PRO A 97 -14.59 7.13 -4.13
N LEU A 98 -13.79 6.69 -3.15
CA LEU A 98 -14.21 5.72 -2.13
C LEU A 98 -15.00 6.46 -1.03
N GLU A 99 -16.30 6.59 -1.24
CA GLU A 99 -17.20 7.25 -0.28
C GLU A 99 -17.73 6.25 0.76
N LEU A 100 -17.92 6.71 2.00
CA LEU A 100 -18.49 5.89 3.07
C LEU A 100 -19.87 5.34 2.65
N LYS A 101 -20.10 4.05 2.93
CA LYS A 101 -21.31 3.29 2.59
C LYS A 101 -21.55 3.11 1.08
N ALA A 102 -20.68 3.65 0.22
CA ALA A 102 -20.78 3.42 -1.20
C ALA A 102 -20.47 1.95 -1.52
N ARG A 103 -21.29 1.37 -2.40
CA ARG A 103 -21.05 0.07 -3.01
C ARG A 103 -20.70 0.27 -4.47
N ARG A 104 -19.67 -0.44 -4.93
CA ARG A 104 -19.23 -0.48 -6.34
C ARG A 104 -19.00 -1.93 -6.72
N ALA A 105 -19.10 -2.23 -8.00
CA ALA A 105 -18.75 -3.53 -8.53
C ALA A 105 -17.90 -3.35 -9.79
N VAL A 106 -16.87 -4.16 -9.93
CA VAL A 106 -16.06 -4.22 -11.15
C VAL A 106 -15.92 -5.67 -11.59
N THR A 107 -16.06 -5.89 -12.88
CA THR A 107 -15.87 -7.20 -13.51
C THR A 107 -14.51 -7.23 -14.20
N TYR A 108 -13.78 -8.32 -14.02
CA TYR A 108 -12.49 -8.55 -14.67
C TYR A 108 -12.30 -10.03 -15.00
N ALA A 109 -11.41 -10.32 -15.94
CA ALA A 109 -10.95 -11.67 -16.23
C ALA A 109 -9.51 -11.84 -15.70
N PRO A 110 -9.23 -12.79 -14.79
CA PRO A 110 -7.86 -13.14 -14.45
C PRO A 110 -7.22 -13.85 -15.64
N SER A 111 -5.95 -13.57 -15.93
CA SER A 111 -5.22 -14.14 -17.04
C SER A 111 -3.78 -14.42 -16.66
N GLN A 112 -3.22 -15.44 -17.30
CA GLN A 112 -1.79 -15.76 -17.30
C GLN A 112 -1.38 -16.04 -18.76
N PRO A 113 -0.09 -16.10 -19.09
CA PRO A 113 0.34 -16.43 -20.45
C PRO A 113 -0.36 -17.70 -20.98
N GLY A 114 -1.04 -17.58 -22.12
CA GLY A 114 -1.74 -18.68 -22.78
C GLY A 114 -3.10 -19.07 -22.18
N LYS A 115 -3.61 -18.38 -21.15
CA LYS A 115 -4.91 -18.70 -20.53
C LYS A 115 -5.63 -17.47 -20.01
N VAL A 116 -6.92 -17.38 -20.33
CA VAL A 116 -7.85 -16.41 -19.73
C VAL A 116 -8.83 -17.20 -18.87
N GLY A 117 -9.01 -16.79 -17.62
CA GLY A 117 -9.95 -17.37 -16.67
C GLY A 117 -11.37 -16.83 -16.85
N ALA A 118 -12.30 -17.44 -16.14
CA ALA A 118 -13.69 -16.98 -16.10
C ALA A 118 -13.80 -15.59 -15.47
N LEU A 119 -14.85 -14.85 -15.82
CA LEU A 119 -15.12 -13.53 -15.26
C LEU A 119 -15.33 -13.61 -13.74
N ILE A 120 -14.76 -12.64 -13.04
CA ILE A 120 -14.93 -12.41 -11.61
C ILE A 120 -15.58 -11.04 -11.44
N SER A 121 -16.62 -10.99 -10.61
CA SER A 121 -17.20 -9.72 -10.14
C SER A 121 -16.64 -9.42 -8.74
N LEU A 122 -15.88 -8.33 -8.62
CA LEU A 122 -15.42 -7.79 -7.35
C LEU A 122 -16.38 -6.72 -6.88
N GLU A 123 -17.07 -6.99 -5.78
CA GLU A 123 -17.87 -6.01 -5.07
C GLU A 123 -17.06 -5.34 -3.96
N LEU A 124 -17.09 -4.01 -3.96
CA LEU A 124 -16.38 -3.13 -3.05
C LEU A 124 -17.42 -2.38 -2.21
N THR A 125 -17.29 -2.42 -0.89
CA THR A 125 -18.13 -1.62 0.01
C THR A 125 -17.27 -0.92 1.04
N VAL A 126 -17.36 0.41 1.12
CA VAL A 126 -16.68 1.16 2.19
C VAL A 126 -17.56 1.12 3.44
N THR A 127 -17.17 0.35 4.45
CA THR A 127 -18.02 0.11 5.62
C THR A 127 -17.76 1.09 6.76
N GLY A 128 -16.62 1.79 6.73
CA GLY A 128 -16.24 2.74 7.78
C GLY A 128 -14.83 3.29 7.56
N GLN A 129 -14.30 3.90 8.61
CA GLN A 129 -12.93 4.39 8.67
C GLN A 129 -12.38 4.22 10.09
N GLU A 130 -11.06 4.11 10.21
CA GLU A 130 -10.37 3.99 11.50
C GLU A 130 -8.96 4.60 11.44
N GLN A 131 -8.32 4.77 12.60
CA GLN A 131 -6.92 5.14 12.68
C GLN A 131 -6.04 3.89 12.70
N LEU A 132 -5.08 3.81 11.79
CA LEU A 132 -4.11 2.72 11.71
C LEU A 132 -2.71 3.23 12.07
N GLN A 133 -2.12 2.61 13.09
CA GLN A 133 -0.77 2.90 13.55
C GLN A 133 0.28 2.00 12.86
N LEU A 134 1.30 2.61 12.25
CA LEU A 134 2.49 2.00 11.67
C LEU A 134 3.74 2.61 12.32
N GLY A 135 4.30 1.94 13.34
CA GLY A 135 5.39 2.49 14.13
C GLY A 135 4.97 3.82 14.78
N PRO A 136 5.71 4.93 14.59
CA PRO A 136 5.32 6.24 15.10
C PRO A 136 4.23 6.93 14.25
N CYS A 137 3.91 6.42 13.07
CA CYS A 137 2.99 7.05 12.13
C CYS A 137 1.54 6.58 12.31
N SER A 138 0.59 7.50 12.19
CA SER A 138 -0.85 7.23 12.28
C SER A 138 -1.56 7.72 11.02
N TYR A 139 -2.44 6.89 10.45
CA TYR A 139 -3.13 7.18 9.20
C TYR A 139 -4.62 6.90 9.30
N ASN A 140 -5.43 7.81 8.77
CA ASN A 140 -6.87 7.57 8.62
C ASN A 140 -7.06 6.62 7.44
N VAL A 141 -7.56 5.41 7.70
CA VAL A 141 -7.80 4.39 6.68
C VAL A 141 -9.29 4.14 6.49
N LEU A 142 -9.70 3.98 5.24
CA LEU A 142 -11.02 3.49 4.87
C LEU A 142 -11.05 1.97 5.00
N ILE A 143 -12.13 1.45 5.56
CA ILE A 143 -12.39 0.01 5.68
C ILE A 143 -13.16 -0.42 4.43
N VAL A 144 -12.47 -1.05 3.48
CA VAL A 144 -13.03 -1.45 2.18
C VAL A 144 -13.22 -2.96 2.16
N ARG A 145 -14.48 -3.41 2.25
CA ARG A 145 -14.84 -4.83 2.13
C ARG A 145 -14.83 -5.23 0.66
N ASN A 146 -14.05 -6.26 0.33
CA ASN A 146 -13.91 -6.84 -1.00
C ASN A 146 -14.57 -8.22 -1.01
N ARG A 147 -15.57 -8.42 -1.87
CA ARG A 147 -16.25 -9.71 -2.07
C ARG A 147 -16.12 -10.15 -3.52
N PHE A 148 -15.57 -11.33 -3.75
CA PHE A 148 -15.34 -11.87 -5.08
C PHE A 148 -16.44 -12.88 -5.41
N LEU A 149 -17.12 -12.64 -6.51
CA LEU A 149 -18.19 -13.50 -7.02
C LEU A 149 -17.76 -14.18 -8.31
N ASN A 150 -18.14 -15.44 -8.47
CA ASN A 150 -18.02 -16.16 -9.74
C ASN A 150 -19.16 -15.77 -10.71
N ALA A 151 -19.19 -16.41 -11.89
CA ALA A 151 -20.20 -16.16 -12.92
C ALA A 151 -21.64 -16.46 -12.46
N GLU A 152 -21.83 -17.37 -11.51
CA GLU A 152 -23.13 -17.70 -10.93
C GLU A 152 -23.55 -16.75 -9.78
N GLY A 153 -22.76 -15.70 -9.50
CA GLY A 153 -23.02 -14.74 -8.43
C GLY A 153 -22.69 -15.27 -7.03
N LYS A 154 -22.07 -16.45 -6.92
CA LYS A 154 -21.68 -17.05 -5.63
C LYS A 154 -20.35 -16.46 -5.17
N ALA A 155 -20.30 -16.07 -3.89
CA ALA A 155 -19.06 -15.62 -3.27
C ALA A 155 -18.04 -16.75 -3.18
N THR A 156 -16.85 -16.50 -3.72
CA THR A 156 -15.72 -17.43 -3.72
C THR A 156 -14.65 -17.05 -2.72
N SER A 157 -14.52 -15.76 -2.42
CA SER A 157 -13.63 -15.26 -1.37
C SER A 157 -14.05 -13.86 -0.91
N GLU A 158 -13.53 -13.48 0.24
CA GLU A 158 -13.77 -12.17 0.84
C GLU A 158 -12.54 -11.73 1.64
N HIS A 159 -12.25 -10.43 1.63
CA HIS A 159 -11.30 -9.82 2.55
C HIS A 159 -11.62 -8.35 2.73
N THR A 160 -11.01 -7.71 3.71
CA THR A 160 -11.14 -6.26 3.93
C THR A 160 -9.79 -5.58 3.79
N ASP A 161 -9.75 -4.51 3.02
CA ASP A 161 -8.60 -3.64 2.84
C ASP A 161 -8.71 -2.43 3.74
N LEU A 162 -7.59 -2.07 4.41
CA LEU A 162 -7.43 -0.80 5.09
C LEU A 162 -6.68 0.15 4.17
N TYR A 163 -7.43 0.92 3.40
CA TYR A 163 -6.91 1.82 2.38
C TYR A 163 -6.66 3.21 2.96
N ALA A 164 -5.43 3.71 2.90
CA ALA A 164 -5.09 5.08 3.31
C ALA A 164 -5.28 6.03 2.11
N PRO A 165 -6.32 6.89 2.07
CA PRO A 165 -6.56 7.76 0.93
C PRO A 165 -5.43 8.77 0.72
N GLU A 166 -4.80 9.22 1.80
CA GLU A 166 -3.69 10.17 1.73
C GLU A 166 -2.43 9.58 1.08
N LEU A 167 -2.20 8.27 1.24
CA LEU A 167 -1.07 7.58 0.61
C LEU A 167 -1.46 6.93 -0.73
N GLY A 168 -2.76 6.81 -1.00
CA GLY A 168 -3.29 6.13 -2.17
C GLY A 168 -2.95 4.63 -2.20
N PHE A 169 -2.92 3.96 -1.04
CA PHE A 169 -2.47 2.57 -0.93
C PHE A 169 -3.09 1.80 0.25
N VAL A 170 -3.19 0.47 0.12
CA VAL A 170 -3.65 -0.43 1.19
C VAL A 170 -2.52 -0.72 2.19
N LEU A 171 -2.72 -0.38 3.46
CA LEU A 171 -1.73 -0.54 4.54
C LEU A 171 -1.91 -1.80 5.38
N ALA A 172 -3.09 -2.41 5.31
CA ALA A 172 -3.35 -3.69 5.94
C ALA A 172 -4.50 -4.43 5.23
N LYS A 173 -4.51 -5.75 5.40
CA LYS A 173 -5.61 -6.62 4.99
C LYS A 173 -6.13 -7.39 6.19
N ARG A 174 -7.44 -7.56 6.24
CA ARG A 174 -8.17 -8.34 7.25
C ARG A 174 -8.83 -9.52 6.56
N TYR A 175 -8.62 -10.71 7.11
CA TYR A 175 -9.19 -11.95 6.63
C TYR A 175 -10.06 -12.54 7.73
N GLU A 176 -11.28 -12.94 7.38
CA GLU A 176 -12.10 -13.75 8.26
C GLU A 176 -11.59 -15.20 8.19
N GLU A 177 -11.23 -15.73 9.34
CA GLU A 177 -10.85 -17.12 9.51
C GLU A 177 -12.08 -17.97 9.82
N ARG A 178 -11.91 -19.30 9.75
CA ARG A 178 -12.90 -20.23 10.26
C ARG A 178 -13.13 -19.96 11.76
N ALA A 179 -14.38 -20.12 12.22
CA ALA A 179 -14.83 -19.84 13.59
C ALA A 179 -14.97 -18.34 13.97
N GLY A 180 -14.96 -17.42 13.01
CA GLY A 180 -15.28 -16.00 13.26
C GLY A 180 -14.12 -15.18 13.83
N THR A 181 -12.94 -15.79 13.98
CA THR A 181 -11.68 -15.07 14.24
C THR A 181 -11.26 -14.24 13.02
N GLN A 182 -10.63 -13.09 13.24
CA GLN A 182 -10.15 -12.23 12.17
C GLN A 182 -8.63 -12.07 12.25
N THR A 183 -7.92 -12.40 11.17
CA THR A 183 -6.49 -12.17 11.04
C THR A 183 -6.24 -10.83 10.38
N THR A 184 -5.46 -9.95 11.02
CA THR A 184 -5.03 -8.69 10.42
C THR A 184 -3.56 -8.77 10.01
N ILE A 185 -3.31 -8.68 8.71
CA ILE A 185 -1.98 -8.57 8.13
C ILE A 185 -1.73 -7.09 7.85
N LYS A 186 -0.96 -6.44 8.73
CA LYS A 186 -0.58 -5.02 8.59
C LYS A 186 0.93 -4.85 8.48
N TYR A 187 1.34 -3.76 7.83
CA TYR A 187 2.71 -3.28 7.96
C TYR A 187 3.01 -2.86 9.41
N GLN A 188 4.29 -2.84 9.78
CA GLN A 188 4.77 -2.55 11.13
C GLN A 188 5.39 -1.15 11.22
N SER A 189 6.02 -0.69 10.15
CA SER A 189 6.63 0.63 10.03
C SER A 189 6.47 1.14 8.60
N ILE A 190 6.71 2.44 8.42
CA ILE A 190 6.70 3.12 7.13
C ILE A 190 7.72 4.25 7.15
N ARG A 191 8.33 4.53 6.00
CA ARG A 191 9.22 5.67 5.79
C ARG A 191 9.11 6.23 4.37
N PRO A 192 9.52 7.46 4.11
CA PRO A 192 9.53 8.01 2.76
C PRO A 192 10.55 7.29 1.89
N LEU A 193 10.23 7.18 0.60
CA LEU A 193 11.23 6.85 -0.42
C LEU A 193 11.96 8.16 -0.69
N GLY A 194 13.21 8.27 -0.24
CA GLY A 194 14.00 9.49 -0.41
C GLY A 194 14.09 9.92 -1.88
N ARG A 195 14.57 11.15 -2.14
CA ARG A 195 14.77 11.68 -3.50
C ARG A 195 15.91 10.96 -4.24
N THR A 196 15.82 9.66 -4.51
CA THR A 196 16.80 8.97 -5.35
C THR A 196 16.17 7.86 -6.19
N SER A 197 16.34 8.07 -7.49
CA SER A 197 16.23 7.19 -8.65
C SER A 197 14.83 6.99 -9.28
N PRO A 198 14.63 7.49 -10.52
CA PRO A 198 13.66 6.88 -11.43
C PRO A 198 14.06 5.43 -11.71
N LEU A 199 13.04 4.61 -12.03
CA LEU A 199 13.21 3.28 -12.61
C LEU A 199 13.94 3.34 -13.95
#